data_AF-A0A7S0YKQ6-F1
#
_entry.id   AF-A0A7S0YKQ6-F1
#
_cell.length_a   1.000
_cell.length_b   1.000
_cell.length_c   1.000
_cell.angle_alpha   90.00
_cell.angle_beta   90.00
_cell.angle_gamma   90.00
#
_symmetry.space_group_name_H-M   'P 1'
#
loop_
_entity.id
_entity.type
_entity.pdbx_description
1 polymer ?
#
loop_
_entity_poly.entity_id
_entity_poly.type
_entity_poly.pdbx_seq_one_letter_code
_entity_poly.pdbx_strand_id
1 'polypeptide(L)'
;GRPSGSPDVSQTRAKAGKDTGSRPSSKLQSATQRVMQEIKRVKDEDASAQSQHDMNSKIVTINVSGKLFQTYVSTLRMHKGTLLANMVEPGGELLKKGHIFFDRDPYSFFAVLSFY
;
A
#
# COMPACT_ATOMS: atom_id res chain seq x y z
N GLY A 1 -73.95 -60.29 0.28
CA GLY A 1 -74.44 -58.90 0.13
C GLY A 1 -73.66 -57.98 1.05
N ARG A 2 -73.72 -56.66 0.81
CA ARG A 2 -73.28 -55.54 1.69
C ARG A 2 -74.17 -55.44 2.96
N PRO A 3 -73.96 -54.52 3.95
CA PRO A 3 -73.03 -53.36 4.07
C PRO A 3 -71.82 -53.67 5.00
N SER A 4 -71.03 -52.76 5.60
CA SER A 4 -70.95 -51.28 5.73
C SER A 4 -69.45 -50.84 5.66
N GLY A 5 -68.92 -49.63 5.94
CA GLY A 5 -69.41 -48.29 6.31
C GLY A 5 -68.55 -47.60 7.39
N SER A 6 -67.72 -46.62 6.97
CA SER A 6 -67.10 -45.50 7.73
C SER A 6 -65.71 -45.70 8.39
N PRO A 7 -64.93 -44.63 8.70
CA PRO A 7 -64.69 -43.40 7.91
C PRO A 7 -63.19 -42.95 7.85
N ASP A 8 -62.98 -41.85 7.11
CA ASP A 8 -61.86 -40.88 7.07
C ASP A 8 -60.72 -40.94 8.13
N VAL A 9 -59.47 -40.85 7.66
CA VAL A 9 -58.28 -40.48 8.45
C VAL A 9 -57.52 -39.35 7.74
N SER A 10 -57.80 -38.13 8.18
CA SER A 10 -57.12 -36.92 7.74
C SER A 10 -55.63 -36.89 8.11
N GLN A 11 -54.76 -36.50 7.17
CA GLN A 11 -53.32 -36.37 7.40
C GLN A 11 -52.96 -35.07 8.14
N THR A 12 -52.64 -35.16 9.43
CA THR A 12 -52.07 -34.04 10.20
C THR A 12 -50.56 -33.93 10.04
N ARG A 13 -50.11 -33.12 9.06
CA ARG A 13 -48.69 -32.80 8.87
C ARG A 13 -48.23 -31.71 9.85
N ALA A 14 -47.52 -32.11 10.90
CA ALA A 14 -46.93 -31.18 11.87
C ALA A 14 -45.85 -30.25 11.23
N LYS A 15 -45.83 -29.00 11.69
CA LYS A 15 -44.83 -27.97 11.33
C LYS A 15 -44.02 -27.62 12.59
N ALA A 16 -42.76 -28.07 12.66
CA ALA A 16 -41.77 -27.61 13.63
C ALA A 16 -40.36 -27.97 13.08
N GLY A 17 -39.31 -27.17 13.26
CA GLY A 17 -39.22 -25.80 13.76
C GLY A 17 -38.26 -24.97 12.88
N LYS A 18 -38.41 -23.64 12.91
CA LYS A 18 -37.54 -22.74 12.15
C LYS A 18 -36.43 -22.25 13.09
N ASP A 19 -35.28 -22.91 13.02
CA ASP A 19 -34.14 -22.60 13.88
C ASP A 19 -33.71 -21.14 13.71
N THR A 20 -33.57 -20.44 14.83
CA THR A 20 -33.35 -19.00 14.88
C THR A 20 -31.87 -18.70 14.71
N GLY A 21 -31.42 -18.66 13.46
CA GLY A 21 -30.10 -18.13 13.09
C GLY A 21 -29.96 -16.69 13.60
N SER A 22 -29.32 -16.54 14.76
CA SER A 22 -29.10 -15.25 15.43
C SER A 22 -28.15 -14.40 14.59
N ARG A 23 -28.74 -13.55 13.76
CA ARG A 23 -28.03 -12.67 12.83
C ARG A 23 -27.27 -11.62 13.64
N PRO A 24 -25.91 -11.57 13.57
CA PRO A 24 -25.14 -10.61 14.35
C PRO A 24 -25.59 -9.18 14.06
N SER A 25 -25.86 -8.40 15.11
CA SER A 25 -26.41 -7.05 14.99
C SER A 25 -25.55 -6.18 14.07
N SER A 26 -26.17 -5.50 13.11
CA SER A 26 -25.49 -4.72 12.05
C SER A 26 -24.55 -3.63 12.59
N LYS A 27 -24.81 -3.13 13.80
CA LYS A 27 -23.91 -2.20 14.51
C LYS A 27 -22.55 -2.83 14.82
N LEU A 28 -22.52 -4.11 15.19
CA LEU A 28 -21.28 -4.83 15.49
C LEU A 28 -20.48 -5.09 14.21
N GLN A 29 -21.15 -5.45 13.11
CA GLN A 29 -20.52 -5.60 11.79
C GLN A 29 -19.87 -4.29 11.32
N SER A 30 -20.55 -3.15 11.51
CA SER A 30 -20.00 -1.82 11.18
C SER A 30 -18.78 -1.47 12.03
N ALA A 31 -18.78 -1.79 13.33
CA ALA A 31 -17.64 -1.58 14.21
C ALA A 31 -16.43 -2.42 13.79
N THR A 32 -16.61 -3.72 13.52
CA THR A 32 -15.54 -4.60 13.03
C THR A 32 -14.95 -4.10 11.71
N GLN A 33 -15.78 -3.62 10.77
CA GLN A 33 -15.31 -3.13 9.48
C GLN A 33 -14.48 -1.84 9.61
N ARG A 34 -14.83 -0.94 10.54
CA ARG A 34 -14.01 0.25 10.85
C ARG A 34 -12.65 -0.13 11.45
N VAL A 35 -12.63 -1.05 12.41
CA VAL A 35 -11.38 -1.55 13.02
C VAL A 35 -10.49 -2.23 11.98
N MET A 36 -11.06 -3.02 11.06
CA MET A 36 -10.31 -3.63 9.96
C MET A 36 -9.74 -2.61 8.97
N GLN A 37 -10.45 -1.51 8.69
CA GLN A 37 -9.93 -0.43 7.85
C GLN A 37 -8.76 0.30 8.52
N GLU A 38 -8.86 0.59 9.82
CA GLU A 38 -7.80 1.30 10.54
C GLU A 38 -6.54 0.45 10.71
N ILE A 39 -6.68 -0.84 11.05
CA ILE A 39 -5.56 -1.79 11.09
C ILE A 39 -4.88 -1.91 9.73
N LYS A 40 -5.64 -1.81 8.62
CA LYS A 40 -5.05 -1.81 7.28
C LYS A 40 -4.24 -0.53 7.02
N ARG A 41 -4.79 0.64 7.33
CA ARG A 41 -4.10 1.94 7.16
C ARG A 41 -2.77 1.98 7.91
N VAL A 42 -2.76 1.60 9.19
CA VAL A 42 -1.54 1.57 10.00
C VAL A 42 -0.47 0.66 9.37
N LYS A 43 -0.85 -0.52 8.86
CA LYS A 43 0.07 -1.42 8.15
C LYS A 43 0.59 -0.86 6.83
N ASP A 44 -0.27 -0.16 6.08
CA ASP A 44 0.10 0.47 4.82
C ASP A 44 1.07 1.67 5.08
N GLU A 45 0.86 2.41 6.17
CA GLU A 45 1.75 3.50 6.63
C GLU A 45 3.12 2.99 7.09
N ASP A 46 3.18 2.00 7.97
CA ASP A 46 4.43 1.37 8.43
C ASP A 46 5.26 0.85 7.24
N ALA A 47 4.62 0.16 6.29
CA ALA A 47 5.28 -0.34 5.09
C ALA A 47 5.81 0.80 4.20
N SER A 48 5.10 1.93 4.13
CA SER A 48 5.55 3.11 3.38
C SER A 48 6.76 3.79 4.04
N ALA A 49 6.78 3.87 5.37
CA ALA A 49 7.90 4.44 6.13
C ALA A 49 9.17 3.60 6.00
N GLN A 50 9.04 2.27 6.11
CA GLN A 50 10.16 1.33 5.91
C GLN A 50 10.75 1.47 4.50
N SER A 51 9.88 1.51 3.48
CA SER A 51 10.29 1.69 2.07
C SER A 51 10.99 3.04 1.83
N GLN A 52 10.53 4.13 2.46
CA GLN A 52 11.23 5.42 2.36
C GLN A 52 12.60 5.42 3.05
N HIS A 53 12.74 4.74 4.18
CA HIS A 53 14.01 4.57 4.87
C HIS A 53 15.03 3.84 3.99
N ASP A 54 14.62 2.72 3.39
CA ASP A 54 15.47 1.93 2.48
C ASP A 54 15.82 2.70 1.20
N MET A 55 14.90 3.54 0.69
CA MET A 55 15.19 4.42 -0.45
C MET A 55 16.15 5.56 -0.09
N ASN A 56 16.10 6.11 1.13
CA ASN A 56 16.98 7.19 1.57
C ASN A 56 18.44 6.73 1.75
N SER A 57 18.68 5.48 2.14
CA SER A 57 20.02 4.90 2.28
C SER A 57 20.64 4.42 0.95
N LYS A 58 19.87 4.42 -0.14
CA LYS A 58 20.35 4.05 -1.48
C LYS A 58 21.39 5.07 -1.98
N ILE A 59 22.51 4.56 -2.49
CA ILE A 59 23.53 5.34 -3.21
C ILE A 59 23.14 5.44 -4.69
N VAL A 60 23.35 6.61 -5.29
CA VAL A 60 23.16 6.88 -6.72
C VAL A 60 24.44 7.46 -7.34
N THR A 61 24.67 7.15 -8.61
CA THR A 61 25.87 7.58 -9.36
C THR A 61 25.53 8.68 -10.37
N ILE A 62 26.19 9.83 -10.28
CA ILE A 62 26.04 10.94 -11.22
C ILE A 62 27.33 11.05 -12.03
N ASN A 63 27.26 10.71 -13.32
CA ASN A 63 28.37 10.87 -14.25
C ASN A 63 28.31 12.28 -14.86
N VAL A 64 29.38 13.05 -14.72
CA VAL A 64 29.47 14.43 -15.21
C VAL A 64 30.68 14.55 -16.13
N SER A 65 30.43 14.56 -17.45
CA SER A 65 31.42 14.51 -18.53
C SER A 65 32.57 13.52 -18.28
N GLY A 66 32.24 12.33 -17.77
CA GLY A 66 33.17 11.23 -17.49
C GLY A 66 33.59 11.09 -16.01
N LYS A 67 33.43 12.13 -15.18
CA LYS A 67 33.73 12.04 -13.74
C LYS A 67 32.54 11.49 -12.97
N LEU A 68 32.75 10.40 -12.24
CA LEU A 68 31.70 9.77 -11.42
C LEU A 68 31.65 10.41 -10.03
N PHE A 69 30.46 10.90 -9.66
CA PHE A 69 30.10 11.30 -8.32
C PHE A 69 29.15 10.25 -7.73
N GLN A 70 29.27 9.98 -6.43
CA GLN A 70 28.36 9.09 -5.73
C GLN A 70 27.86 9.78 -4.47
N THR A 71 26.57 9.64 -4.18
CA THR A 71 25.92 10.26 -3.03
C THR A 71 24.67 9.47 -2.64
N TYR A 72 24.14 9.73 -1.45
CA TYR A 72 22.90 9.13 -0.98
C TYR A 72 21.68 9.87 -1.55
N VAL A 73 20.58 9.13 -1.74
CA VAL A 73 19.27 9.70 -2.08
C VAL A 73 18.81 10.70 -1.01
N SER A 74 19.10 10.44 0.27
CA SER A 74 18.82 11.36 1.37
C SER A 74 19.48 12.74 1.19
N THR A 75 20.77 12.78 0.82
CA THR A 75 21.52 14.01 0.54
C THR A 75 20.83 14.84 -0.55
N LEU A 76 20.49 14.22 -1.69
CA LEU A 76 19.83 14.92 -2.79
C LEU A 76 18.41 15.42 -2.44
N ARG A 77 17.75 14.82 -1.44
CA ARG A 77 16.43 15.25 -0.94
C ARG A 77 16.46 16.40 0.06
N MET A 78 17.64 16.82 0.54
CA MET A 78 17.76 17.93 1.50
C MET A 78 17.22 19.25 0.93
N HIS A 79 17.48 19.53 -0.36
CA HIS A 79 17.03 20.74 -1.05
C HIS A 79 15.92 20.43 -2.06
N LYS A 80 14.67 20.33 -1.58
CA LYS A 80 13.49 20.07 -2.42
C LYS A 80 13.29 21.12 -3.51
N GLY A 81 12.71 20.71 -4.64
CA GLY A 81 12.46 21.56 -5.80
C GLY A 81 13.67 21.78 -6.71
N THR A 82 14.88 21.39 -6.28
CA THR A 82 16.06 21.32 -7.15
C THR A 82 15.95 20.21 -8.18
N LEU A 83 16.73 20.30 -9.27
CA LEU A 83 16.76 19.27 -10.31
C LEU A 83 17.15 17.89 -9.75
N LEU A 84 18.17 17.82 -8.89
CA LEU A 84 18.66 16.54 -8.35
C LEU A 84 17.68 15.93 -7.35
N ALA A 85 17.01 16.75 -6.51
CA ALA A 85 15.92 16.27 -5.66
C ALA A 85 14.80 15.63 -6.50
N ASN A 86 14.32 16.35 -7.53
CA ASN A 86 13.24 15.87 -8.41
C ASN A 86 13.62 14.57 -9.15
N MET A 87 14.92 14.35 -9.45
CA MET A 87 15.41 13.11 -10.05
C MET A 87 15.41 11.91 -9.09
N VAL A 88 15.38 12.14 -7.76
CA VAL A 88 15.29 11.10 -6.72
C VAL A 88 13.96 11.06 -5.95
N GLU A 89 12.97 11.85 -6.36
CA GLU A 89 11.58 11.68 -5.91
C GLU A 89 10.99 10.34 -6.42
N PRO A 90 9.89 9.83 -5.82
CA PRO A 90 9.21 8.63 -6.31
C PRO A 90 8.87 8.73 -7.80
N GLY A 91 9.42 7.81 -8.59
CA GLY A 91 9.27 7.81 -10.05
C GLY A 91 10.34 8.59 -10.82
N GLY A 92 11.24 9.32 -10.15
CA GLY A 92 12.36 10.02 -10.75
C GLY A 92 13.38 9.08 -11.42
N GLU A 93 14.03 9.57 -12.48
CA GLU A 93 14.91 8.73 -13.31
C GLU A 93 16.16 8.23 -12.58
N LEU A 94 16.78 9.06 -11.73
CA LEU A 94 18.00 8.69 -11.00
C LEU A 94 17.69 7.63 -9.94
N LEU A 95 16.55 7.73 -9.25
CA LEU A 95 16.12 6.69 -8.31
C LEU A 95 15.84 5.35 -9.01
N LYS A 96 15.20 5.39 -10.19
CA LYS A 96 14.89 4.21 -11.02
C LYS A 96 16.16 3.55 -11.57
N LYS A 97 17.01 4.30 -12.28
CA LYS A 97 18.19 3.79 -13.00
C LYS A 97 19.40 3.57 -12.08
N GLY A 98 19.43 4.21 -10.91
CA GLY A 98 20.60 4.27 -10.03
C GLY A 98 21.75 5.13 -10.57
N HIS A 99 21.66 5.60 -11.81
CA HIS A 99 22.66 6.45 -12.44
C HIS A 99 22.07 7.44 -13.45
N ILE A 100 22.78 8.54 -13.70
CA ILE A 100 22.47 9.54 -14.74
C ILE A 100 23.76 10.14 -15.32
N PHE A 101 23.69 10.71 -16.53
CA PHE A 101 24.76 11.45 -17.17
C PHE A 101 24.39 12.94 -17.34
N PHE A 102 25.34 13.82 -17.07
CA PHE A 102 25.29 15.25 -17.40
C PHE A 102 26.50 15.62 -18.26
N ASP A 103 26.27 16.29 -19.38
CA ASP A 103 27.34 16.90 -20.18
C ASP A 103 27.61 18.33 -19.69
N ARG A 104 28.34 18.44 -18.57
CA ARG A 104 28.63 19.70 -17.85
C ARG A 104 30.02 19.62 -17.20
N ASP A 105 30.56 20.78 -16.81
CA ASP A 105 31.84 20.81 -16.09
C ASP A 105 31.76 20.09 -14.72
N PRO A 106 32.59 19.05 -14.48
CA PRO A 106 32.58 18.32 -13.22
C PRO A 106 33.13 19.13 -12.03
N TYR A 107 33.95 20.17 -12.22
CA TYR A 107 34.46 20.96 -11.09
C TYR A 107 33.39 21.90 -10.53
N SER A 108 32.64 22.55 -11.42
CA SER A 108 31.43 23.31 -11.07
C SER A 108 30.36 22.40 -10.45
N PHE A 109 30.18 21.18 -10.97
CA PHE A 109 29.24 20.23 -10.39
C PHE A 109 29.66 19.76 -8.98
N PHE A 110 30.95 19.61 -8.69
CA PHE A 110 31.40 19.31 -7.32
C PHE A 110 30.92 20.37 -6.33
N ALA A 111 31.03 21.67 -6.65
CA ALA A 111 30.51 22.74 -5.80
C ALA A 111 28.98 22.68 -5.64
N VAL A 112 28.24 22.33 -6.70
CA VAL A 112 26.78 22.11 -6.63
C VAL A 112 26.44 20.93 -5.73
N LEU A 113 27.17 19.82 -5.81
CA LEU A 113 26.92 18.64 -4.99
C LEU A 113 27.30 18.86 -3.52
N SER A 114 28.39 19.60 -3.25
CA SER A 114 28.82 19.97 -1.89
C SER A 114 27.92 20.99 -1.18
N PHE A 115 26.91 21.53 -1.87
CA PHE A 115 25.87 22.37 -1.27
C PHE A 115 24.71 21.55 -0.66
N TYR A 116 24.57 20.27 -1.04
CA TYR A 116 23.57 19.36 -0.46
C TYR A 116 24.07 18.78 0.86
#